data_AF-A0A927NNZ0-F1
#
_entry.id   AF-A0A927NNZ0-F1
#
_cell.length_a   1.000
_cell.length_b   1.000
_cell.length_c   1.000
_cell.angle_alpha   90.00
_cell.angle_beta   90.00
_cell.angle_gamma   90.00
#
_symmetry.space_group_name_H-M   'P 1'
#
loop_
_entity.id
_entity.type
_entity.pdbx_description
1 polymer ?
#
loop_
_entity_poly.entity_id
_entity_poly.type
_entity_poly.pdbx_seq_one_letter_code
_entity_poly.pdbx_strand_id
1 'polypeptide(L)'
;MANVKKKLKKIGRQIWELFKASIPASLMYFCAGTILMMITMKGDVVTWDGKKLAWTLVCILAAMGYDALVTYAQGGNAYEMLVSGNMKRNSAYTAGGELKISSHKYAKEYRTWKGFAVGAFMGLFPLLTGIIFGANQAAIDGILLTGEGSISKGLAVVMIICFLLSGWSILPFYYMNAGGAGINYFVTCLFALIPIAVTGAMYIVGAYGRRNKTIKAQELADRAAQAEAKKEKKINYGGLPGTKPKKRK
;
A
#
# COMPACT_ATOMS: atom_id res chain seq x y z
N MET A 1 -33.77 -0.62 -13.09
CA MET A 1 -32.54 0.05 -13.58
C MET A 1 -31.88 1.04 -12.60
N ALA A 2 -32.62 1.91 -11.89
CA ALA A 2 -32.03 2.91 -10.97
C ALA A 2 -31.17 2.31 -9.83
N ASN A 3 -31.59 1.19 -9.24
CA ASN A 3 -30.83 0.50 -8.18
C ASN A 3 -29.51 -0.12 -8.69
N VAL A 4 -29.47 -0.57 -9.94
CA VAL A 4 -28.25 -1.13 -10.57
C VAL A 4 -27.23 -0.02 -10.80
N LYS A 5 -27.67 1.13 -11.36
CA LYS A 5 -26.81 2.31 -11.56
C LYS A 5 -26.23 2.83 -10.24
N LYS A 6 -27.02 2.83 -9.16
CA LYS A 6 -26.57 3.23 -7.81
C LYS A 6 -25.53 2.26 -7.22
N LYS A 7 -25.72 0.94 -7.38
CA LYS A 7 -24.75 -0.08 -6.97
C LYS A 7 -23.44 0.02 -7.76
N LEU A 8 -23.52 0.15 -9.08
CA LEU A 8 -22.34 0.32 -9.95
C LEU A 8 -21.53 1.57 -9.58
N LYS A 9 -22.20 2.70 -9.35
CA LYS A 9 -21.52 3.94 -8.91
C LYS A 9 -20.81 3.76 -7.56
N LYS A 10 -21.37 2.96 -6.65
CA LYS A 10 -20.73 2.64 -5.36
C LYS A 10 -19.50 1.75 -5.54
N ILE A 11 -19.58 0.73 -6.39
CA ILE A 11 -18.46 -0.16 -6.72
C ILE A 11 -17.34 0.62 -7.42
N GLY A 12 -17.69 1.44 -8.43
CA GLY A 12 -16.71 2.27 -9.15
C GLY A 12 -15.95 3.22 -8.23
N ARG A 13 -16.63 3.83 -7.24
CA ARG A 13 -15.95 4.65 -6.21
C ARG A 13 -14.99 3.83 -5.35
N GLN A 14 -15.34 2.59 -5.00
CA GLN A 14 -14.45 1.72 -4.22
C GLN A 14 -13.21 1.33 -5.03
N ILE A 15 -13.40 0.93 -6.29
CA ILE A 15 -12.31 0.63 -7.23
C ILE A 15 -11.40 1.84 -7.38
N TRP A 16 -11.97 3.03 -7.58
CA TRP A 16 -11.20 4.27 -7.74
C TRP A 16 -10.37 4.65 -6.51
N GLU A 17 -10.91 4.46 -5.30
CA GLU A 17 -10.15 4.69 -4.07
C GLU A 17 -9.01 3.68 -3.91
N LEU A 18 -9.21 2.42 -4.30
CA LEU A 18 -8.17 1.38 -4.28
C LEU A 18 -7.07 1.67 -5.30
N PHE A 19 -7.44 2.08 -6.51
CA PHE A 19 -6.50 2.52 -7.53
C PHE A 19 -5.69 3.73 -7.05
N LYS A 20 -6.33 4.72 -6.42
CA LYS A 20 -5.59 5.85 -5.84
C LYS A 20 -4.63 5.42 -4.72
N ALA A 21 -5.01 4.42 -3.95
CA ALA A 21 -4.16 3.88 -2.88
C ALA A 21 -2.96 3.09 -3.43
N SER A 22 -3.03 2.53 -4.64
CA SER A 22 -1.89 1.86 -5.27
C SER A 22 -0.87 2.83 -5.87
N ILE A 23 -1.28 4.03 -6.31
CA ILE A 23 -0.38 5.00 -6.97
C ILE A 23 0.93 5.26 -6.20
N PRO A 24 0.93 5.59 -4.89
CA PRO A 24 2.17 5.89 -4.19
C PRO A 24 3.14 4.71 -4.20
N ALA A 25 2.64 3.49 -3.98
CA ALA A 25 3.46 2.30 -4.00
C ALA A 25 3.94 1.97 -5.43
N SER A 26 3.09 2.12 -6.45
CA SER A 26 3.46 1.98 -7.86
C SER A 26 4.59 2.91 -8.29
N LEU A 27 4.64 4.14 -7.76
CA LEU A 27 5.69 5.11 -8.10
C LEU A 27 7.09 4.59 -7.74
N MET A 28 7.25 3.86 -6.64
CA MET A 28 8.56 3.33 -6.27
C MET A 28 9.00 2.19 -7.20
N TYR A 29 8.07 1.34 -7.64
CA TYR A 29 8.37 0.31 -8.66
C TYR A 29 8.71 0.94 -10.01
N PHE A 30 8.08 2.08 -10.35
CA PHE A 30 8.45 2.88 -11.52
C PHE A 30 9.87 3.45 -11.39
N CYS A 31 10.21 4.06 -10.25
CA CYS A 31 11.56 4.56 -9.96
C CYS A 31 12.61 3.44 -10.00
N ALA A 32 12.28 2.24 -9.49
CA ALA A 32 13.13 1.07 -9.58
C ALA A 32 13.36 0.67 -11.05
N GLY A 33 12.30 0.65 -11.87
CA GLY A 33 12.39 0.38 -13.31
C GLY A 33 13.26 1.41 -14.05
N THR A 34 13.07 2.70 -13.78
CA THR A 34 13.85 3.77 -14.42
C THR A 34 15.34 3.73 -14.06
N ILE A 35 15.66 3.49 -12.78
CA ILE A 35 17.04 3.35 -12.32
C ILE A 35 17.72 2.16 -13.00
N LEU A 36 17.04 1.02 -13.06
CA LEU A 36 17.59 -0.17 -13.72
C LEU A 36 17.78 0.06 -15.21
N MET A 37 16.86 0.76 -15.88
CA MET A 37 17.02 1.15 -17.27
C MET A 37 18.22 2.08 -17.47
N MET A 38 18.45 3.07 -16.60
CA MET A 38 19.66 3.92 -16.69
C MET A 38 20.95 3.11 -16.50
N ILE A 39 20.94 2.11 -15.62
CA ILE A 39 22.06 1.19 -15.44
C ILE A 39 22.30 0.37 -16.71
N THR A 40 21.25 -0.03 -17.44
CA THR A 40 21.41 -0.71 -18.74
C THR A 40 22.03 0.16 -19.81
N MET A 41 21.63 1.43 -19.90
CA MET A 41 22.09 2.33 -20.96
C MET A 41 23.55 2.76 -20.81
N LYS A 42 24.13 2.60 -19.61
CA LYS A 42 25.53 2.97 -19.33
C LYS A 42 26.53 1.86 -19.69
N GLY A 43 26.08 0.66 -20.05
CA GLY A 43 26.94 -0.43 -20.49
C GLY A 43 26.91 -0.58 -22.01
N ASP A 44 28.09 -0.64 -22.66
CA ASP A 44 28.22 -0.75 -24.12
C ASP A 44 27.60 -2.03 -24.72
N VAL A 45 27.31 -3.04 -23.89
CA VAL A 45 26.58 -4.25 -24.29
C VAL A 45 25.68 -4.70 -23.13
N VAL A 46 24.48 -5.19 -23.46
CA VAL A 46 23.63 -5.95 -22.53
C VAL A 46 24.29 -7.32 -22.29
N THR A 47 25.40 -7.34 -21.57
CA THR A 47 26.06 -8.56 -21.14
C THR A 47 25.58 -8.95 -19.75
N TRP A 48 25.61 -10.27 -19.51
CA TRP A 48 25.47 -10.84 -18.17
C TRP A 48 26.58 -10.30 -17.28
N ASP A 49 26.22 -9.44 -16.33
CA ASP A 49 27.11 -8.86 -15.33
C ASP A 49 26.46 -9.04 -13.96
N GLY A 50 27.13 -9.77 -13.07
CA GLY A 50 26.68 -9.99 -11.69
C GLY A 50 26.39 -8.68 -10.94
N LYS A 51 27.05 -7.57 -11.30
CA LYS A 51 26.77 -6.24 -10.73
C LYS A 51 25.39 -5.72 -11.12
N LYS A 52 24.93 -5.92 -12.37
CA LYS A 52 23.60 -5.50 -12.83
C LYS A 52 22.50 -6.29 -12.12
N LEU A 53 22.74 -7.58 -11.87
CA LEU A 53 21.84 -8.44 -11.11
C LEU A 53 21.78 -8.01 -9.63
N ALA A 54 22.92 -7.69 -9.01
CA ALA A 54 22.95 -7.16 -7.64
C ALA A 54 22.16 -5.86 -7.51
N TRP A 55 22.31 -4.91 -8.44
CA TRP A 55 21.51 -3.68 -8.45
C TRP A 55 20.01 -3.94 -8.64
N THR A 56 19.67 -4.95 -9.44
CA THR A 56 18.28 -5.38 -9.61
C THR A 56 17.69 -5.86 -8.30
N LEU A 57 18.40 -6.69 -7.54
CA LEU A 57 17.96 -7.14 -6.22
C LEU A 57 17.79 -5.96 -5.24
N VAL A 58 18.72 -5.00 -5.23
CA VAL A 58 18.61 -3.79 -4.38
C VAL A 58 17.37 -2.98 -4.74
N CYS A 59 17.11 -2.76 -6.03
CA CYS A 59 15.93 -2.03 -6.49
C CYS A 59 14.62 -2.73 -6.13
N ILE A 60 14.56 -4.07 -6.26
CA ILE A 60 13.39 -4.88 -5.85
C ILE A 60 13.15 -4.73 -4.35
N LEU A 61 14.18 -4.93 -3.53
CA LEU A 61 14.06 -4.86 -2.07
C LEU A 61 13.68 -3.45 -1.59
N ALA A 62 14.25 -2.41 -2.20
CA ALA A 62 13.89 -1.03 -1.89
C ALA A 62 12.43 -0.71 -2.26
N ALA A 63 11.97 -1.18 -3.42
CA ALA A 63 10.59 -1.01 -3.85
C ALA A 63 9.61 -1.76 -2.94
N MET A 64 9.91 -3.01 -2.60
CA MET A 64 9.13 -3.81 -1.65
C MET A 64 9.09 -3.18 -0.26
N GLY A 65 10.22 -2.65 0.23
CA GLY A 65 10.29 -2.00 1.53
C GLY A 65 9.45 -0.73 1.59
N TYR A 66 9.49 0.10 0.54
CA TYR A 66 8.65 1.28 0.45
C TYR A 66 7.15 0.92 0.37
N ASP A 67 6.80 -0.05 -0.47
CA ASP A 67 5.45 -0.57 -0.61
C ASP A 67 4.90 -1.07 0.73
N ALA A 68 5.70 -1.84 1.45
CA ALA A 68 5.41 -2.31 2.80
C ALA A 68 5.12 -1.17 3.78
N LEU A 69 5.94 -0.11 3.78
CA LEU A 69 5.76 1.05 4.65
C LEU A 69 4.49 1.84 4.34
N VAL A 70 4.24 2.11 3.06
CA VAL A 70 3.05 2.86 2.63
C VAL A 70 1.79 2.08 2.97
N THR A 71 1.75 0.78 2.66
CA THR A 71 0.56 -0.04 2.92
C THR A 71 0.32 -0.31 4.39
N TYR A 72 1.38 -0.41 5.20
CA TYR A 72 1.27 -0.41 6.66
C TYR A 72 0.57 0.86 7.16
N ALA A 73 0.99 2.04 6.71
CA ALA A 73 0.35 3.30 7.09
C ALA A 73 -1.12 3.37 6.62
N GLN A 74 -1.40 2.92 5.39
CA GLN A 74 -2.77 2.86 4.84
C GLN A 74 -3.67 1.91 5.66
N GLY A 75 -3.16 0.76 6.07
CA GLY A 75 -3.86 -0.21 6.92
C GLY A 75 -4.25 0.40 8.26
N GLY A 76 -3.31 1.12 8.90
CA GLY A 76 -3.57 1.86 10.13
C GLY A 76 -4.66 2.92 9.96
N ASN A 77 -4.56 3.76 8.93
CA ASN A 77 -5.55 4.82 8.66
C ASN A 77 -6.94 4.25 8.35
N ALA A 78 -7.01 3.13 7.63
CA ALA A 78 -8.28 2.46 7.34
C ALA A 78 -8.93 1.88 8.61
N TYR A 79 -8.10 1.41 9.56
CA TYR A 79 -8.59 0.94 10.86
C TYR A 79 -9.18 2.09 11.69
N GLU A 80 -8.56 3.28 11.69
CA GLU A 80 -9.13 4.44 12.36
C GLU A 80 -10.47 4.89 11.76
N MET A 81 -10.59 4.80 10.44
CA MET A 81 -11.86 5.04 9.74
C MET A 81 -12.92 4.03 10.17
N LEU A 82 -12.55 2.76 10.41
CA LEU A 82 -13.47 1.75 10.92
C LEU A 82 -13.95 2.10 12.34
N VAL A 83 -13.03 2.45 13.25
CA VAL A 83 -13.34 2.78 14.64
C VAL A 83 -14.19 4.05 14.74
N SER A 84 -13.80 5.12 14.04
CA SER A 84 -14.58 6.37 13.99
C SER A 84 -15.96 6.16 13.36
N GLY A 85 -16.07 5.29 12.35
CA GLY A 85 -17.34 4.87 11.77
C GLY A 85 -18.24 4.16 12.78
N ASN A 86 -17.68 3.24 13.58
CA ASN A 86 -18.42 2.55 14.64
C ASN A 86 -18.90 3.50 15.74
N MET A 87 -18.06 4.44 16.20
CA MET A 87 -18.44 5.42 17.21
C MET A 87 -19.59 6.32 16.73
N LYS A 88 -19.51 6.79 15.48
CA LYS A 88 -20.58 7.62 14.87
C LYS A 88 -21.88 6.84 14.74
N ARG A 89 -21.82 5.57 14.32
CA ARG A 89 -22.99 4.68 14.26
C ARG A 89 -23.62 4.51 15.64
N ASN A 90 -22.84 4.14 16.65
CA ASN A 90 -23.33 3.96 18.02
C ASN A 90 -23.94 5.24 18.59
N SER A 91 -23.29 6.40 18.41
CA SER A 91 -23.82 7.68 18.86
C SER A 91 -25.17 8.01 18.24
N ALA A 92 -25.37 7.73 16.95
CA ALA A 92 -26.66 7.97 16.30
C ALA A 92 -27.75 7.00 16.78
N TYR A 93 -27.40 5.74 17.04
CA TYR A 93 -28.31 4.78 17.67
C TYR A 93 -28.75 5.25 19.05
N THR A 94 -27.83 5.75 19.89
CA THR A 94 -28.14 6.24 21.24
C THR A 94 -28.91 7.56 21.23
N ALA A 95 -28.64 8.45 20.28
CA ALA A 95 -29.30 9.75 20.18
C ALA A 95 -30.65 9.73 19.44
N GLY A 96 -31.11 8.57 18.95
CA GLY A 96 -32.38 8.43 18.22
C GLY A 96 -32.45 9.22 16.90
N GLY A 97 -31.30 9.67 16.37
CA GLY A 97 -31.22 10.58 15.23
C GLY A 97 -30.73 9.93 13.96
N GLU A 98 -31.11 10.49 12.80
CA GLU A 98 -30.55 10.08 11.50
C GLU A 98 -29.05 10.41 11.40
N LEU A 99 -28.27 9.43 10.95
CA LEU A 99 -26.83 9.54 10.70
C LEU A 99 -26.51 10.59 9.61
N LYS A 100 -26.37 11.87 9.98
CA LYS A 100 -25.75 12.89 9.12
C LYS A 100 -24.22 12.68 9.04
N ILE A 101 -23.82 11.65 8.31
CA ILE A 101 -22.42 11.32 8.03
C ILE A 101 -21.93 12.19 6.85
N SER A 102 -21.56 13.45 7.10
CA SER A 102 -20.94 14.30 6.06
C SER A 102 -19.42 14.06 5.94
N SER A 103 -18.74 13.69 7.03
CA SER A 103 -17.28 13.57 7.10
C SER A 103 -16.73 12.13 7.00
N HIS A 104 -17.55 11.11 7.28
CA HIS A 104 -17.11 9.71 7.30
C HIS A 104 -17.33 9.02 5.95
N LYS A 105 -16.28 8.40 5.40
CA LYS A 105 -16.33 7.72 4.10
C LYS A 105 -16.27 6.21 4.31
N TYR A 106 -17.42 5.55 4.20
CA TYR A 106 -17.54 4.09 4.31
C TYR A 106 -16.58 3.33 3.36
N ALA A 107 -16.28 3.90 2.19
CA ALA A 107 -15.34 3.32 1.23
C ALA A 107 -13.90 3.22 1.76
N LYS A 108 -13.54 3.98 2.81
CA LYS A 108 -12.20 4.00 3.42
C LYS A 108 -12.05 3.12 4.66
N GLU A 109 -13.15 2.52 5.14
CA GLU A 109 -13.10 1.62 6.31
C GLU A 109 -12.24 0.39 6.03
N TYR A 110 -11.53 -0.08 7.05
CA TYR A 110 -10.70 -1.28 6.98
C TYR A 110 -11.48 -2.52 6.52
N ARG A 111 -10.91 -3.25 5.56
CA ARG A 111 -11.32 -4.62 5.20
C ARG A 111 -10.09 -5.38 4.72
N THR A 112 -9.93 -6.62 5.17
CA THR A 112 -8.73 -7.44 4.93
C THR A 112 -8.35 -7.54 3.45
N TRP A 113 -9.34 -7.72 2.56
CA TRP A 113 -9.11 -7.87 1.13
C TRP A 113 -8.58 -6.61 0.42
N LYS A 114 -8.72 -5.41 1.03
CA LYS A 114 -8.32 -4.15 0.36
C LYS A 114 -6.82 -4.04 0.14
N GLY A 115 -6.01 -4.55 1.08
CA GLY A 115 -4.56 -4.60 0.91
C GLY A 115 -4.16 -5.42 -0.32
N PHE A 116 -4.76 -6.61 -0.48
CA PHE A 116 -4.53 -7.47 -1.64
C PHE A 116 -5.03 -6.83 -2.95
N ALA A 117 -6.17 -6.13 -2.91
CA ALA A 117 -6.68 -5.44 -4.09
C ALA A 117 -5.77 -4.28 -4.54
N VAL A 118 -5.18 -3.54 -3.60
CA VAL A 118 -4.15 -2.51 -3.90
C VAL A 118 -2.95 -3.14 -4.59
N GLY A 119 -2.43 -4.25 -4.06
CA GLY A 119 -1.31 -4.96 -4.68
C GLY A 119 -1.67 -5.61 -6.02
N ALA A 120 -2.93 -6.00 -6.22
CA ALA A 120 -3.40 -6.51 -7.52
C ALA A 120 -3.32 -5.44 -8.61
N PHE A 121 -3.69 -4.18 -8.31
CA PHE A 121 -3.51 -3.08 -9.27
C PHE A 121 -2.05 -2.87 -9.65
N MET A 122 -1.13 -3.08 -8.71
CA MET A 122 0.31 -2.96 -8.95
C MET A 122 0.85 -4.16 -9.72
N GLY A 123 0.36 -5.37 -9.40
CA GLY A 123 0.70 -6.62 -10.06
C GLY A 123 0.23 -6.70 -11.52
N LEU A 124 -0.69 -5.82 -11.95
CA LEU A 124 -1.07 -5.73 -13.37
C LEU A 124 0.12 -5.40 -14.27
N PHE A 125 1.08 -4.57 -13.81
CA PHE A 125 2.23 -4.19 -14.62
C PHE A 125 3.16 -5.38 -14.94
N PRO A 126 3.72 -6.12 -13.96
CA PRO A 126 4.54 -7.30 -14.25
C PRO A 126 3.76 -8.39 -14.99
N LEU A 127 2.45 -8.52 -14.76
CA LEU A 127 1.60 -9.47 -15.49
C LEU A 127 1.50 -9.11 -16.98
N LEU A 128 1.17 -7.85 -17.30
CA LEU A 128 1.08 -7.40 -18.68
C LEU A 128 2.45 -7.47 -19.38
N THR A 129 3.51 -7.06 -18.69
CA THR A 129 4.86 -7.14 -19.23
C THR A 129 5.30 -8.56 -19.51
N GLY A 130 5.05 -9.50 -18.60
CA GLY A 130 5.37 -10.92 -18.81
C GLY A 130 4.65 -11.51 -20.02
N ILE A 131 3.37 -11.16 -20.23
CA ILE A 131 2.61 -11.58 -21.41
C ILE A 131 3.19 -10.98 -22.68
N ILE A 132 3.46 -9.66 -22.69
CA ILE A 132 3.98 -8.96 -23.88
C ILE A 132 5.36 -9.50 -24.25
N PHE A 133 6.28 -9.64 -23.30
CA PHE A 133 7.62 -10.15 -23.58
C PHE A 133 7.60 -11.64 -23.92
N GLY A 134 6.80 -12.44 -23.22
CA GLY A 134 6.65 -13.87 -23.49
C GLY A 134 6.10 -14.15 -24.89
N ALA A 135 5.08 -13.39 -25.32
CA ALA A 135 4.51 -13.53 -26.66
C ALA A 135 5.47 -13.10 -27.79
N ASN A 136 6.46 -12.24 -27.48
CA ASN A 136 7.42 -11.72 -28.46
C ASN A 136 8.84 -12.28 -28.23
N GLN A 137 8.98 -13.37 -27.47
CA GLN A 137 10.28 -13.87 -27.01
C GLN A 137 11.25 -14.16 -28.16
N ALA A 138 10.81 -14.85 -29.22
CA ALA A 138 11.68 -15.19 -30.35
C ALA A 138 12.29 -13.95 -31.04
N ALA A 139 11.50 -12.88 -31.20
CA ALA A 139 11.97 -11.63 -31.79
C ALA A 139 12.90 -10.87 -30.85
N ILE A 140 12.60 -10.86 -29.55
CA ILE A 140 13.42 -10.19 -28.54
C ILE A 140 14.78 -10.89 -28.41
N ASP A 141 14.77 -12.21 -28.22
CA ASP A 141 15.98 -13.00 -28.02
C ASP A 141 16.83 -13.08 -29.31
N GLY A 142 16.22 -13.06 -30.51
CA GLY A 142 16.96 -12.95 -31.77
C GLY A 142 17.79 -11.66 -31.84
N ILE A 143 17.19 -10.50 -31.53
CA ILE A 143 17.94 -9.23 -31.47
C ILE A 143 19.03 -9.28 -30.39
N LEU A 144 18.74 -9.89 -29.25
CA LEU A 144 19.62 -9.92 -28.09
C LEU A 144 20.85 -10.82 -28.26
N LEU A 145 20.66 -11.98 -28.88
CA LEU A 145 21.67 -13.04 -28.96
C LEU A 145 22.41 -13.04 -30.29
N THR A 146 21.71 -12.84 -31.41
CA THR A 146 22.32 -12.93 -32.75
C THR A 146 22.50 -11.56 -33.38
N GLY A 147 21.89 -10.50 -32.83
CA GLY A 147 21.84 -9.19 -33.48
C GLY A 147 20.97 -9.18 -34.75
N GLU A 148 20.32 -10.31 -35.05
CA GLU A 148 19.49 -10.50 -36.23
C GLU A 148 18.02 -10.45 -35.81
N GLY A 149 17.28 -9.54 -36.45
CA GLY A 149 15.86 -9.33 -36.17
C GLY A 149 15.51 -7.86 -36.17
N SER A 150 14.23 -7.58 -36.36
CA SER A 150 13.71 -6.22 -36.19
C SER A 150 12.41 -6.28 -35.42
N ILE A 151 12.27 -5.39 -34.46
CA ILE A 151 11.04 -5.18 -33.71
C ILE A 151 10.35 -3.96 -34.31
N SER A 152 9.02 -4.02 -34.44
CA SER A 152 8.25 -2.87 -34.90
C SER A 152 8.46 -1.68 -33.96
N LYS A 153 8.47 -0.45 -34.51
CA LYS A 153 8.60 0.78 -33.69
C LYS A 153 7.56 0.82 -32.56
N GLY A 154 6.35 0.35 -32.82
CA GLY A 154 5.29 0.25 -31.81
C GLY A 154 5.65 -0.68 -30.66
N LEU A 155 6.15 -1.88 -30.95
CA LEU A 155 6.57 -2.83 -29.91
C LEU A 155 7.78 -2.32 -29.13
N ALA A 156 8.74 -1.64 -29.78
CA ALA A 156 9.86 -1.01 -29.09
C ALA A 156 9.41 0.04 -28.05
N VAL A 157 8.42 0.88 -28.40
CA VAL A 157 7.82 1.84 -27.47
C VAL A 157 7.13 1.13 -26.30
N VAL A 158 6.36 0.07 -26.57
CA VAL A 158 5.69 -0.72 -25.53
C VAL A 158 6.71 -1.38 -24.60
N MET A 159 7.82 -1.89 -25.13
CA MET A 159 8.90 -2.47 -24.33
C MET A 159 9.54 -1.45 -23.38
N ILE A 160 9.79 -0.22 -23.85
CA ILE A 160 10.29 0.87 -22.99
C ILE A 160 9.30 1.15 -21.85
N ILE A 161 8.01 1.26 -22.16
CA ILE A 161 6.97 1.47 -21.14
C ILE A 161 6.97 0.33 -20.12
N CYS A 162 7.12 -0.91 -20.58
CA CYS A 162 7.24 -2.08 -19.71
C CYS A 162 8.49 -2.00 -18.81
N PHE A 163 9.65 -1.65 -19.35
CA PHE A 163 10.87 -1.47 -18.54
C PHE A 163 10.71 -0.38 -17.48
N LEU A 164 10.02 0.71 -17.80
CA LEU A 164 9.76 1.77 -16.82
C LEU A 164 8.81 1.30 -15.70
N LEU A 165 7.72 0.58 -16.04
CA LEU A 165 6.67 0.21 -15.08
C LEU A 165 6.99 -1.07 -14.28
N SER A 166 7.70 -2.01 -14.89
CA SER A 166 7.93 -3.36 -14.35
C SER A 166 9.36 -3.85 -14.59
N GLY A 167 10.30 -2.95 -14.91
CA GLY A 167 11.72 -3.26 -15.14
C GLY A 167 12.35 -4.08 -14.03
N TRP A 168 11.99 -3.80 -12.78
CA TRP A 168 12.42 -4.56 -11.60
C TRP A 168 12.10 -6.06 -11.67
N SER A 169 11.06 -6.45 -12.42
CA SER A 169 10.64 -7.85 -12.58
C SER A 169 11.14 -8.48 -13.88
N ILE A 170 11.23 -7.73 -14.98
CA ILE A 170 11.57 -8.27 -16.30
C ILE A 170 13.07 -8.20 -16.62
N LEU A 171 13.76 -7.15 -16.17
CA LEU A 171 15.19 -6.96 -16.47
C LEU A 171 16.11 -8.07 -15.96
N PRO A 172 15.89 -8.71 -14.79
CA PRO A 172 16.75 -9.83 -14.40
C PRO A 172 16.68 -10.98 -15.42
N PHE A 173 15.49 -11.31 -15.95
CA PHE A 173 15.34 -12.33 -16.99
C PHE A 173 15.92 -11.89 -18.32
N TYR A 174 15.77 -10.60 -18.67
CA TYR A 174 16.37 -10.01 -19.85
C TYR A 174 17.90 -10.18 -19.84
N TYR A 175 18.57 -9.93 -18.71
CA TYR A 175 20.03 -10.15 -18.59
C TYR A 175 20.43 -11.62 -18.59
N MET A 176 19.63 -12.49 -17.96
CA MET A 176 19.90 -13.93 -17.97
C MET A 176 19.79 -14.49 -19.39
N ASN A 177 18.80 -14.06 -20.16
CA ASN A 177 18.63 -14.47 -21.55
C ASN A 177 19.72 -13.88 -22.45
N ALA A 178 20.19 -12.67 -22.19
CA ALA A 178 21.39 -12.13 -22.85
C ALA A 178 22.63 -13.00 -22.65
N GLY A 179 22.74 -13.65 -21.49
CA GLY A 179 23.77 -14.64 -21.19
C GLY A 179 23.47 -16.05 -21.71
N GLY A 180 22.41 -16.24 -22.50
CA GLY A 180 22.05 -17.54 -23.08
C GLY A 180 21.20 -18.46 -22.19
N ALA A 181 20.61 -17.97 -21.10
CA ALA A 181 19.85 -18.82 -20.16
C ALA A 181 18.53 -19.39 -20.72
N GLY A 182 17.96 -18.81 -21.78
CA GLY A 182 16.76 -19.33 -22.45
C GLY A 182 15.49 -19.34 -21.58
N ILE A 183 15.38 -18.45 -20.60
CA ILE A 183 14.25 -18.37 -19.68
C ILE A 183 13.04 -17.76 -20.38
N ASN A 184 11.87 -18.34 -20.19
CA ASN A 184 10.66 -17.77 -20.75
C ASN A 184 10.20 -16.53 -19.96
N TYR A 185 10.02 -15.39 -20.64
CA TYR A 185 9.58 -14.14 -20.02
C TYR A 185 8.20 -14.20 -19.37
N PHE A 186 7.35 -15.19 -19.67
CA PHE A 186 6.10 -15.46 -18.94
C PHE A 186 6.33 -15.67 -17.44
N VAL A 187 7.54 -16.06 -17.01
CA VAL A 187 7.90 -16.17 -15.59
C VAL A 187 7.73 -14.85 -14.84
N THR A 188 7.86 -13.70 -15.52
CA THR A 188 7.64 -12.36 -14.97
C THR A 188 6.22 -12.19 -14.42
N CYS A 189 5.23 -12.91 -14.97
CA CYS A 189 3.87 -12.88 -14.45
C CYS A 189 3.77 -13.33 -12.98
N LEU A 190 4.65 -14.25 -12.55
CA LEU A 190 4.68 -14.72 -11.15
C LEU A 190 5.08 -13.60 -10.19
N PHE A 191 5.86 -12.60 -10.66
CA PHE A 191 6.27 -11.46 -9.84
C PHE A 191 5.11 -10.52 -9.52
N ALA A 192 3.97 -10.65 -10.19
CA ALA A 192 2.72 -9.98 -9.78
C ALA A 192 2.26 -10.38 -8.37
N LEU A 193 2.65 -11.57 -7.89
CA LEU A 193 2.32 -12.05 -6.55
C LEU A 193 3.04 -11.28 -5.44
N ILE A 194 4.23 -10.71 -5.73
CA ILE A 194 5.03 -9.97 -4.75
C ILE A 194 4.28 -8.75 -4.21
N PRO A 195 3.85 -7.77 -5.04
CA PRO A 195 3.11 -6.63 -4.53
C PRO A 195 1.79 -7.08 -3.89
N ILE A 196 1.09 -8.08 -4.43
CA ILE A 196 -0.16 -8.62 -3.83
C ILE A 196 0.08 -9.11 -2.39
N ALA A 197 1.14 -9.90 -2.18
CA ALA A 197 1.47 -10.46 -0.88
C ALA A 197 1.97 -9.40 0.10
N VAL A 198 2.90 -8.53 -0.34
CA VAL A 198 3.48 -7.47 0.50
C VAL A 198 2.42 -6.48 0.92
N THR A 199 1.62 -5.95 -0.02
CA THR A 199 0.56 -4.99 0.30
C THR A 199 -0.51 -5.61 1.18
N GLY A 200 -0.90 -6.86 0.90
CA GLY A 200 -1.89 -7.60 1.67
C GLY A 200 -1.46 -7.80 3.12
N ALA A 201 -0.27 -8.36 3.33
CA ALA A 201 0.28 -8.62 4.65
C ALA A 201 0.50 -7.32 5.44
N MET A 202 1.14 -6.32 4.83
CA MET A 202 1.51 -5.09 5.54
C MET A 202 0.30 -4.22 5.84
N TYR A 203 -0.72 -4.21 4.98
CA TYR A 203 -2.00 -3.56 5.28
C TYR A 203 -2.70 -4.18 6.50
N ILE A 204 -2.65 -5.50 6.65
CA ILE A 204 -3.19 -6.21 7.82
C ILE A 204 -2.36 -5.84 9.06
N VAL A 205 -1.04 -5.97 8.99
CA VAL A 205 -0.12 -5.66 10.08
C VAL A 205 -0.27 -4.20 10.53
N GLY A 206 -0.45 -3.26 9.61
CA GLY A 206 -0.72 -1.84 9.88
C GLY A 206 -2.00 -1.61 10.68
N ALA A 207 -3.08 -2.31 10.32
CA ALA A 207 -4.34 -2.22 11.05
C ALA A 207 -4.23 -2.79 12.47
N TYR A 208 -3.59 -3.95 12.65
CA TYR A 208 -3.34 -4.52 13.98
C TYR A 208 -2.39 -3.66 14.82
N GLY A 209 -1.36 -3.08 14.19
CA GLY A 209 -0.45 -2.14 14.84
C GLY A 209 -1.20 -0.92 15.38
N ARG A 210 -2.16 -0.38 14.61
CA ARG A 210 -3.00 0.74 15.08
C ARG A 210 -3.95 0.33 16.19
N ARG A 211 -4.59 -0.85 16.09
CA ARG A 211 -5.42 -1.43 17.15
C ARG A 211 -4.68 -1.52 18.49
N ASN A 212 -3.46 -2.06 18.46
CA ASN A 212 -2.66 -2.20 19.68
C ASN A 212 -2.26 -0.84 20.27
N LYS A 213 -1.95 0.15 19.43
CA LYS A 213 -1.70 1.53 19.89
C LYS A 213 -2.93 2.15 20.53
N THR A 214 -4.13 1.96 19.96
CA THR A 214 -5.37 2.49 20.52
C THR A 214 -5.72 1.84 21.86
N ILE A 215 -5.54 0.52 22.00
CA ILE A 215 -5.77 -0.19 23.27
C ILE A 215 -4.83 0.33 24.35
N LYS A 216 -3.52 0.42 24.05
CA LYS A 216 -2.54 0.96 25.01
C LYS A 216 -2.84 2.40 25.43
N ALA A 217 -3.31 3.23 24.49
CA ALA A 217 -3.69 4.61 24.80
C ALA A 217 -4.92 4.68 25.72
N GLN A 218 -5.90 3.79 25.51
CA GLN A 218 -7.08 3.65 26.38
C GLN A 218 -6.68 3.18 27.77
N GLU A 219 -5.85 2.13 27.88
CA GLU A 219 -5.35 1.65 29.18
C GLU A 219 -4.62 2.73 29.97
N LEU A 220 -3.85 3.58 29.28
CA LEU A 220 -3.11 4.68 29.91
C LEU A 220 -4.05 5.80 30.36
N ALA A 221 -5.07 6.12 29.55
CA ALA A 221 -6.13 7.06 29.91
C ALA A 221 -6.97 6.56 31.09
N ASP A 222 -7.32 5.28 31.13
CA ASP A 222 -8.08 4.66 32.22
C ASP A 222 -7.27 4.67 33.51
N ARG A 223 -5.95 4.40 33.46
CA ARG A 223 -5.06 4.52 34.61
C ARG A 223 -4.96 5.98 35.10
N ALA A 224 -4.87 6.94 34.18
CA ALA A 224 -4.87 8.36 34.54
C ALA A 224 -6.20 8.79 35.20
N ALA A 225 -7.34 8.37 34.64
CA ALA A 225 -8.66 8.63 35.21
C ALA A 225 -8.84 7.97 36.59
N GLN A 226 -8.34 6.76 36.78
CA GLN A 226 -8.33 6.09 38.09
C GLN A 226 -7.41 6.81 39.10
N ALA A 227 -6.27 7.34 38.66
CA ALA A 227 -5.37 8.12 39.51
C ALA A 227 -5.98 9.47 39.90
N GLU A 228 -6.72 10.13 39.01
CA GLU A 228 -7.49 11.35 39.31
C GLU A 228 -8.70 11.07 40.21
N ALA A 229 -9.41 9.95 40.00
CA ALA A 229 -10.51 9.55 40.87
C ALA A 229 -10.02 9.15 42.28
N LYS A 230 -8.80 8.61 42.40
CA LYS A 230 -8.15 8.30 43.69
C LYS A 230 -7.54 9.53 44.37
N LYS A 231 -7.28 10.63 43.65
CA LYS A 231 -7.01 11.91 44.29
C LYS A 231 -8.33 12.37 44.91
N GLU A 232 -8.53 12.03 46.18
CA GLU A 232 -9.64 12.53 46.99
C GLU A 232 -9.88 14.00 46.67
N LYS A 233 -11.12 14.32 46.28
CA LYS A 233 -11.59 15.70 46.34
C LYS A 233 -11.34 16.13 47.77
N LYS A 234 -10.30 16.95 48.00
CA LYS A 234 -10.18 17.71 49.25
C LYS A 234 -11.46 18.54 49.32
N ILE A 235 -12.45 18.04 50.05
CA ILE A 235 -13.59 18.82 50.49
C ILE A 235 -12.96 19.91 51.34
N ASN A 236 -12.80 21.09 50.75
CA ASN A 236 -12.36 22.25 51.50
C ASN A 236 -13.51 22.60 52.44
N TYR A 237 -13.43 22.14 53.69
CA TYR A 237 -14.27 22.61 54.79
C TYR A 237 -13.93 24.07 55.20
N GLY A 238 -13.18 24.79 54.37
CA GLY A 238 -12.95 26.22 54.50
C GLY A 238 -14.17 27.02 54.03
N GLY A 239 -15.12 27.22 54.95
CA GLY A 239 -16.08 28.31 54.87
C GLY A 239 -17.53 27.88 54.62
N LEU A 240 -18.15 27.23 55.60
CA LEU A 240 -19.57 27.49 55.83
C LEU A 240 -19.71 28.96 56.26
N PRO A 241 -20.43 29.81 55.51
CA PRO A 241 -20.61 31.20 55.88
C PRO A 241 -21.49 31.25 57.15
N GLY A 242 -20.86 31.44 58.32
CA GLY A 242 -21.61 31.67 59.56
C GLY A 242 -20.92 31.37 60.89
N THR A 243 -19.86 30.57 60.94
CA THR A 243 -19.27 30.18 62.25
C THR A 243 -18.04 31.02 62.59
N LYS A 244 -18.25 32.23 63.13
CA LYS A 244 -17.19 32.93 63.88
C LYS A 244 -17.03 32.25 65.25
N PRO A 245 -15.82 31.85 65.66
CA PRO A 245 -15.59 31.33 67.01
C PRO A 245 -15.75 32.48 68.03
N LYS A 246 -16.64 32.30 69.01
CA LYS A 246 -16.77 33.19 70.17
C LYS A 246 -15.46 33.15 70.97
N LYS A 247 -14.76 34.28 71.07
CA LYS A 247 -13.70 34.48 72.07
C LYS A 247 -14.34 34.38 73.45
N ARG A 248 -13.88 33.43 74.27
CA ARG A 248 -14.19 33.38 75.71
C ARG A 248 -13.42 34.52 76.39
N LYS A 249 -14.12 35.26 77.26
CA LYS A 249 -13.55 36.25 78.19
C LYS A 249 -12.77 35.55 79.28
#